data_AF-A0A2E2Y9I1-F1
#
_entry.id   AF-A0A2E2Y9I1-F1
#
_cell.length_a   1.000
_cell.length_b   1.000
_cell.length_c   1.000
_cell.angle_alpha   90.00
_cell.angle_beta   90.00
_cell.angle_gamma   90.00
#
_symmetry.space_group_name_H-M   'P 1'
#
loop_
_entity.id
_entity.type
_entity.pdbx_description
1 polymer ?
#
loop_
_entity_poly.entity_id
_entity_poly.type
_entity_poly.pdbx_seq_one_letter_code
_entity_poly.pdbx_strand_id
1 'polypeptide(L)' 'MNVIPKATARAFNKAVSNSENINQDGSINWNFVDADTYMDVQPTDDPLFYIHFNKLADAYCSANNINQNVEVQ' A
#
# COMPACT_ATOMS: atom_id res chain seq x y z
N MET A 1 11.48 6.80 -16.19
CA MET A 1 10.90 7.20 -14.89
C MET A 1 9.66 6.33 -14.66
N ASN A 2 9.66 5.49 -13.63
CA ASN A 2 8.47 4.70 -13.27
C ASN A 2 7.54 5.62 -12.46
N VAL A 3 6.70 6.37 -13.20
CA VAL A 3 5.67 7.25 -12.62
C VAL A 3 4.58 6.37 -12.04
N ILE A 4 4.25 6.59 -10.76
CA ILE A 4 3.17 5.87 -10.09
C ILE A 4 1.84 6.22 -10.75
N PRO A 5 1.06 5.26 -11.27
CA PRO A 5 -0.25 5.52 -11.84
C PRO A 5 -1.19 6.15 -10.80
N LYS A 6 -2.03 7.11 -11.24
CA LYS A 6 -3.01 7.76 -10.37
C LYS A 6 -4.00 6.76 -9.76
N ALA A 7 -4.35 5.70 -10.49
CA ALA A 7 -5.22 4.65 -9.99
C ALA A 7 -4.58 3.94 -8.79
N THR A 8 -3.33 3.50 -8.92
CA THR A 8 -2.57 2.87 -7.83
C THR A 8 -2.44 3.77 -6.61
N ALA A 9 -2.10 5.05 -6.80
CA ALA A 9 -2.00 5.99 -5.68
C ALA A 9 -3.34 6.22 -4.95
N ARG A 10 -4.46 6.28 -5.70
CA ARG A 10 -5.79 6.44 -5.11
C ARG A 10 -6.24 5.20 -4.35
N ALA A 11 -6.06 4.02 -4.95
CA ALA A 11 -6.37 2.74 -4.33
C ALA A 11 -5.59 2.55 -3.03
N PHE A 12 -4.27 2.82 -3.06
CA PHE A 12 -3.42 2.78 -1.87
C PHE A 12 -3.90 3.73 -0.77
N ASN A 13 -4.15 5.00 -1.10
CA ASN A 13 -4.61 6.00 -0.11
C ASN A 13 -5.95 5.61 0.53
N LYS A 14 -6.85 5.01 -0.25
CA LYS A 14 -8.11 4.48 0.25
C LYS A 14 -7.86 3.30 1.19
N ALA A 15 -7.05 2.32 0.78
CA ALA A 15 -6.77 1.11 1.54
C ALA A 15 -6.02 1.39 2.85
N VAL A 16 -5.00 2.25 2.83
CA VAL A 16 -4.21 2.61 4.03
C VAL A 16 -4.98 3.46 5.04
N SER A 17 -6.08 4.09 4.61
CA SER A 17 -6.99 4.86 5.48
C SER A 17 -8.23 4.06 5.89
N ASN A 18 -8.39 2.82 5.42
CA ASN A 18 -9.53 1.99 5.74
C ASN A 18 -9.42 1.51 7.19
N SER A 19 -10.45 1.76 8.01
CA SER A 19 -10.47 1.31 9.41
C SER A 19 -10.42 -0.22 9.54
N GLU A 20 -10.85 -0.97 8.53
CA GLU A 20 -10.74 -2.44 8.51
C GLU A 20 -9.28 -2.91 8.34
N ASN A 21 -8.41 -2.05 7.83
CA ASN A 21 -6.99 -2.34 7.59
C ASN A 21 -6.11 -1.80 8.73
N ILE A 22 -6.72 -1.34 9.82
CA ILE A 22 -6.05 -0.85 11.02
C ILE A 22 -6.36 -1.84 12.16
N ASN A 23 -5.33 -2.43 12.72
CA ASN A 23 -5.44 -3.34 13.86
C ASN A 23 -5.93 -2.59 15.11
N GLN A 24 -6.39 -3.34 16.11
CA GLN A 24 -6.89 -2.75 17.36
C GLN A 24 -5.83 -1.91 18.11
N ASP A 25 -4.55 -2.21 17.92
CA ASP A 25 -3.42 -1.48 18.52
C ASP A 25 -3.00 -0.23 17.71
N GLY A 26 -3.71 0.07 16.62
CA GLY A 26 -3.41 1.18 15.71
C GLY A 26 -2.34 0.89 14.66
N SER A 27 -1.76 -0.31 14.65
CA SER A 27 -0.84 -0.73 13.57
C SER A 27 -1.59 -1.02 12.27
N ILE A 28 -0.91 -0.89 11.13
CA ILE A 28 -1.49 -1.18 9.82
C ILE A 28 -1.38 -2.67 9.50
N ASN A 29 -2.47 -3.27 9.03
CA ASN A 29 -2.50 -4.60 8.44
C ASN A 29 -2.14 -4.50 6.94
N TRP A 30 -0.84 -4.57 6.63
CA TRP A 30 -0.32 -4.40 5.27
C TRP A 30 -0.81 -5.45 4.27
N ASN A 31 -1.11 -6.67 4.72
CA ASN A 31 -1.68 -7.70 3.86
C ASN A 31 -3.06 -7.28 3.32
N PHE A 32 -3.87 -6.61 4.15
CA PHE A 32 -5.17 -6.13 3.73
C PHE A 32 -5.04 -4.88 2.87
N VAL A 33 -4.08 -3.99 3.18
CA VAL A 33 -3.80 -2.82 2.33
C VAL A 33 -3.35 -3.25 0.93
N ASP A 34 -2.48 -4.25 0.82
CA ASP A 34 -2.07 -4.83 -0.46
C ASP A 34 -3.27 -5.44 -1.19
N ALA A 35 -4.00 -6.35 -0.55
CA ALA A 35 -5.16 -7.00 -1.15
C ALA A 35 -6.21 -6.00 -1.66
N ASP A 36 -6.59 -5.01 -0.86
CA ASP A 36 -7.53 -3.96 -1.26
C ASP A 36 -7.01 -3.12 -2.43
N THR A 37 -5.71 -2.77 -2.40
CA THR A 37 -5.09 -2.00 -3.48
C THR A 37 -5.04 -2.82 -4.77
N TYR A 38 -4.67 -4.09 -4.69
CA TYR A 38 -4.60 -5.01 -5.83
C TYR A 38 -5.99 -5.24 -6.44
N MET A 39 -7.02 -5.46 -5.63
CA MET A 39 -8.39 -5.66 -6.09
C MET A 39 -8.99 -4.41 -6.75
N ASP A 40 -8.65 -3.21 -6.29
CA ASP A 40 -9.14 -1.95 -6.87
C ASP A 40 -8.39 -1.59 -8.17
N VAL A 41 -7.09 -1.87 -8.23
CA VAL A 41 -6.25 -1.56 -9.40
C VAL A 41 -6.40 -2.60 -10.51
N GLN A 42 -6.55 -3.89 -10.17
CA GLN A 42 -6.55 -5.03 -11.09
C GLN A 42 -5.37 -4.96 -12.07
N PRO A 43 -4.12 -4.97 -11.56
CA PRO A 43 -2.95 -4.78 -12.39
C PRO A 43 -2.78 -5.92 -13.41
N THR A 44 -2.26 -5.59 -14.58
CA THR A 44 -1.88 -6.57 -15.61
C THR A 44 -0.38 -6.88 -15.62
N ASP A 45 0.39 -6.20 -14.75
CA ASP A 45 1.84 -6.34 -14.59
C ASP A 45 2.13 -6.28 -13.09
N ASP A 46 2.19 -7.46 -12.46
CA ASP A 46 2.39 -7.60 -11.02
C ASP A 46 3.74 -7.02 -10.56
N PRO A 47 4.88 -7.30 -11.23
CA PRO A 47 6.15 -6.69 -10.84
C PRO A 47 6.10 -5.16 -10.82
N LEU A 48 5.51 -4.53 -11.84
CA LEU A 48 5.40 -3.07 -11.90
C LEU A 48 4.42 -2.53 -10.84
N PHE A 49 3.33 -3.24 -10.58
CA PHE A 49 2.41 -2.92 -9.50
C PHE A 49 3.14 -2.88 -8.15
N TYR A 50 3.88 -3.94 -7.80
CA TYR A 50 4.57 -4.02 -6.52
C TYR A 50 5.70 -3.00 -6.37
N ILE A 51 6.40 -2.64 -7.47
CA ILE A 51 7.34 -1.50 -7.44
C ILE A 51 6.64 -0.19 -7.05
N HIS A 52 5.42 0.05 -7.53
CA HIS A 52 4.66 1.24 -7.19
C HIS A 52 4.07 1.17 -5.78
N PHE A 53 3.51 0.02 -5.41
CA PHE A 53 2.95 -0.22 -4.08
C PHE A 53 4.00 -0.01 -3.00
N ASN A 54 5.18 -0.63 -3.13
CA ASN A 54 6.26 -0.52 -2.16
C ASN A 54 6.75 0.93 -2.02
N LYS A 55 6.86 1.67 -3.13
CA LYS A 55 7.21 3.11 -3.06
C LYS A 55 6.18 3.94 -2.27
N LEU A 56 4.89 3.61 -2.39
CA LEU A 56 3.84 4.30 -1.64
C LEU A 56 3.85 3.90 -0.16
N ALA A 57 4.05 2.61 0.14
CA ALA A 57 4.19 2.10 1.50
C ALA A 57 5.40 2.73 2.22
N ASP A 58 6.55 2.80 1.55
CA ASP A 58 7.77 3.42 2.08
C ASP A 58 7.57 4.92 2.37
N ALA A 59 6.93 5.63 1.43
CA ALA A 59 6.63 7.05 1.60
C ALA A 59 5.65 7.27 2.76
N TYR A 60 4.64 6.43 2.91
CA TYR A 60 3.69 6.49 4.01
C TYR A 60 4.39 6.23 5.36
N CYS A 61 5.19 5.17 5.46
CA CYS A 61 5.94 4.86 6.67
C CYS A 61 6.89 6.00 7.05
N SER A 62 7.62 6.55 6.08
CA SER A 62 8.52 7.68 6.27
C SER A 62 7.78 8.92 6.76
N ALA A 63 6.62 9.23 6.19
CA ALA A 63 5.82 10.40 6.59
C ALA A 63 5.20 10.27 8.00
N ASN A 64 4.98 9.04 8.46
CA ASN A 64 4.32 8.75 9.74
C ASN A 64 5.29 8.24 10.83
N ASN A 65 6.60 8.25 10.59
CA ASN A 65 7.63 7.72 11.49
C ASN A 65 7.39 6.25 11.92
N ILE A 66 6.89 5.43 10.99
CA ILE A 66 6.67 4.00 11.20
C ILE A 66 7.94 3.26 10.76
N ASN A 67 8.58 2.52 11.68
CA ASN A 67 9.67 1.62 11.32
C ASN A 67 9.10 0.41 10.58
N GLN A 68 9.46 0.25 9.30
CA GLN A 68 9.07 -0.93 8.54
C GLN A 68 9.80 -2.18 9.05
N ASN A 69 9.07 -3.09 9.66
CA ASN A 69 9.40 -4.53 9.68
C ASN A 69 8.37 -5.27 8.82
N VAL A 70 8.06 -4.72 7.63
CA VAL A 70 7.01 -5.27 6.79
C VAL A 70 7.66 -6.18 5.76
N GLU A 71 7.70 -7.48 6.06
CA GLU A 71 7.74 -8.49 5.02
C GLU A 71 6.40 -8.42 4.27
N VAL A 72 6.31 -7.55 3.28
CA VAL A 72 5.28 -7.67 2.24
C VAL A 72 5.69 -8.89 1.43
N GLN A 73 4.87 -9.94 1.48
CA GLN A 73 5.11 -11.20 0.76
C GLN A 73 5.16 -11.00 -0.75
#